data_AF-A0A5E4PWV5-F1
#
_entry.id   AF-A0A5E4PWV5-F1
#
_cell.length_a   1.000
_cell.length_b   1.000
_cell.length_c   1.000
_cell.angle_alpha   90.00
_cell.angle_beta   90.00
_cell.angle_gamma   90.00
#
_symmetry.space_group_name_H-M   'P 1'
#
loop_
_entity.id
_entity.type
_entity.pdbx_description
1 polymer ?
#
loop_
_entity_poly.entity_id
_entity_poly.type
_entity_poly.pdbx_seq_one_letter_code
_entity_poly.pdbx_strand_id
1 'polypeptide(L)'
;MANENETEDKVLSILTNLKQQEQPSESKISKNEKKKPKKSATEVSLRGKPKSGRFWKSKKERFNSINKTKGIRLNFEKKAALRIELQNVKNLSHQLQNQQKEKEEARKEKRRENLKRTEENKRKSEIVQVITNTKKLKRMKKKQLRFIEKRDTSQIINANK
;
A
#
# COMPACT_ATOMS: atom_id res chain seq x y z
N MET A 1 18.26 -27.79 10.48
CA MET A 1 16.78 -27.83 10.44
C MET A 1 16.14 -28.05 11.80
N ALA A 2 16.64 -28.91 12.70
CA ALA A 2 16.05 -29.08 14.04
C ALA A 2 16.21 -27.85 14.98
N ASN A 3 17.37 -27.18 14.94
CA ASN A 3 17.69 -26.08 15.86
C ASN A 3 16.92 -24.78 15.58
N GLU A 4 16.50 -24.53 14.34
CA GLU A 4 15.75 -23.33 13.96
C GLU A 4 14.31 -23.41 14.50
N ASN A 5 13.69 -24.59 14.40
CA ASN A 5 12.36 -24.84 14.94
C ASN A 5 12.34 -24.68 16.48
N GLU A 6 13.38 -25.17 17.18
CA GLU A 6 13.49 -24.97 18.63
C GLU A 6 13.66 -23.50 19.03
N THR A 7 14.33 -22.71 18.21
CA THR A 7 14.45 -21.27 18.45
C THR A 7 13.14 -20.54 18.18
N GLU A 8 12.40 -20.94 17.15
CA GLU A 8 11.07 -20.39 16.85
C GLU A 8 10.07 -20.72 17.97
N ASP A 9 10.07 -21.95 18.47
CA ASP A 9 9.22 -22.38 19.58
C ASP A 9 9.54 -21.63 20.89
N LYS A 10 10.83 -21.40 21.17
CA LYS A 10 11.27 -20.59 22.32
C LYS A 10 10.81 -19.14 22.17
N VAL A 11 10.93 -18.54 20.99
CA VAL A 11 10.46 -17.17 20.73
C VAL A 11 8.94 -17.07 20.87
N LEU A 12 8.19 -18.05 20.35
CA LEU A 12 6.73 -18.10 20.48
C LEU A 12 6.31 -18.22 21.95
N SER A 13 7.01 -19.02 22.76
CA SER A 13 6.74 -19.14 24.20
C SER A 13 7.01 -17.84 24.99
N ILE A 14 8.01 -17.05 24.58
CA ILE A 14 8.32 -15.77 25.20
C ILE A 14 7.22 -14.74 24.86
N LEU A 15 6.75 -14.75 23.61
CA LEU A 15 5.68 -13.85 23.15
C LEU A 15 4.33 -14.16 23.82
N THR A 16 4.00 -15.42 24.05
CA THR A 16 2.76 -15.80 24.76
C THR A 16 2.80 -15.38 26.22
N ASN A 17 3.94 -15.52 26.90
CA ASN A 17 4.12 -15.06 28.28
C ASN A 17 4.00 -13.54 28.42
N LEU A 18 4.55 -12.76 27.48
CA LEU A 18 4.39 -11.29 27.47
C LEU A 18 2.92 -10.89 27.22
N LYS A 19 2.23 -11.58 26.31
CA LYS A 19 0.81 -11.34 26.02
C LYS A 19 -0.12 -11.68 27.19
N GLN A 20 0.27 -12.64 28.04
CA GLN A 20 -0.45 -12.96 29.28
C GLN A 20 -0.21 -11.91 30.37
N GLN A 21 0.95 -11.24 30.39
CA GLN A 21 1.24 -10.14 31.32
C GLN A 21 0.48 -8.84 30.98
N GLU A 22 0.02 -8.67 29.74
CA GLU A 22 -0.69 -7.47 29.27
C GLU A 22 -2.23 -7.61 29.23
N GLN A 23 -2.82 -8.74 29.65
CA GLN A 23 -4.28 -8.83 29.74
C GLN A 23 -4.79 -8.04 30.95
N PRO A 24 -5.70 -7.05 30.77
CA PRO A 24 -6.35 -6.37 31.87
C PRO A 24 -7.31 -7.35 32.54
N SER A 25 -7.05 -7.72 33.79
CA SER A 25 -8.01 -8.43 34.61
C SER A 25 -9.20 -7.50 34.91
N GLU A 26 -10.29 -7.69 34.17
CA GLU A 26 -11.63 -7.29 34.61
C GLU A 26 -11.99 -8.10 35.85
N SER A 27 -11.77 -7.54 37.04
CA SER A 27 -12.70 -7.60 38.19
C SER A 27 -12.06 -7.15 39.51
N LYS A 28 -12.88 -6.41 40.27
CA LYS A 28 -12.73 -5.93 41.66
C LYS A 28 -11.91 -4.65 41.84
N ILE A 29 -12.61 -3.54 41.57
CA ILE A 29 -12.38 -2.25 42.23
C ILE A 29 -12.55 -2.46 43.75
N SER A 30 -11.46 -2.80 44.42
CA SER A 30 -11.33 -2.59 45.86
C SER A 30 -11.02 -1.11 46.05
N LYS A 31 -11.90 -0.42 46.78
CA LYS A 31 -11.68 0.95 47.27
C LYS A 31 -10.48 0.92 48.21
N ASN A 32 -9.28 1.00 47.65
CA ASN A 32 -8.10 1.35 48.40
C ASN A 32 -7.90 2.86 48.19
N GLU A 33 -8.52 3.65 49.06
CA GLU A 33 -8.26 5.07 49.19
C GLU A 33 -6.81 5.27 49.61
N LYS A 34 -5.90 5.19 48.63
CA LYS A 34 -4.61 5.85 48.73
C LYS A 34 -4.93 7.34 48.83
N LYS A 35 -4.91 7.86 50.06
CA LYS A 35 -4.85 9.29 50.35
C LYS A 35 -3.80 9.88 49.42
N LYS A 36 -4.27 10.52 48.33
CA LYS A 36 -3.45 11.45 47.57
C LYS A 36 -2.86 12.40 48.61
N PRO A 37 -1.55 12.72 48.60
CA PRO A 37 -1.09 13.86 49.37
C PRO A 37 -2.01 15.00 48.96
N LYS A 38 -2.80 15.50 49.92
CA LYS A 38 -3.64 16.67 49.71
C LYS A 38 -2.69 17.66 49.06
N LYS A 39 -2.98 18.06 47.81
CA LYS A 39 -2.29 19.19 47.19
C LYS A 39 -2.34 20.25 48.28
N SER A 40 -1.18 20.57 48.86
CA SER A 40 -1.07 21.62 49.85
C SER A 40 -1.86 22.77 49.28
N ALA A 41 -2.85 23.22 50.06
CA ALA A 41 -3.81 24.23 49.69
C ALA A 41 -3.11 25.19 48.75
N THR A 42 -3.51 25.17 47.47
CA THR A 42 -2.93 26.02 46.44
C THR A 42 -2.86 27.38 47.07
N GLU A 43 -1.64 27.87 47.35
CA GLU A 43 -1.43 29.13 48.05
C GLU A 43 -2.45 30.08 47.47
N VAL A 44 -3.44 30.46 48.28
CA VAL A 44 -4.46 31.40 47.87
C VAL A 44 -3.64 32.58 47.42
N SER A 45 -3.59 32.81 46.10
CA SER A 45 -2.75 33.86 45.55
C SER A 45 -3.11 35.10 46.34
N LEU A 46 -2.15 35.64 47.10
CA LEU A 46 -2.34 36.84 47.92
C LEU A 46 -2.84 38.03 47.06
N ARG A 47 -2.80 37.87 45.74
CA ARG A 47 -3.36 38.75 44.73
C ARG A 47 -4.80 38.36 44.39
N GLY A 48 -5.73 39.30 44.55
CA GLY A 48 -7.13 39.18 44.11
C GLY A 48 -7.30 39.17 42.58
N LYS A 49 -8.55 38.96 42.14
CA LYS A 49 -8.92 39.00 40.71
C LYS A 49 -8.60 40.39 40.13
N PRO A 50 -8.02 40.50 38.92
CA PRO A 50 -7.76 41.81 38.32
C PRO A 50 -9.07 42.56 38.09
N LYS A 51 -9.14 43.83 38.52
CA LYS A 51 -10.36 44.67 38.47
C LYS A 51 -11.01 44.71 37.09
N SER A 52 -10.20 44.63 36.03
CA SER A 52 -10.68 44.67 34.63
C SER A 52 -11.08 43.31 34.03
N GLY A 53 -10.93 42.19 34.76
CA GLY A 53 -11.24 40.83 34.27
C GLY A 53 -10.40 40.32 33.08
N ARG A 54 -9.61 41.19 32.44
CA ARG A 54 -8.81 40.86 31.25
C ARG A 54 -7.75 39.81 31.54
N PHE A 55 -7.79 38.70 30.81
CA PHE A 55 -6.94 37.52 31.00
C PHE A 55 -5.44 37.80 30.88
N TRP A 56 -5.01 38.78 30.07
CA TRP A 56 -3.60 39.15 29.89
C TRP A 56 -2.96 39.85 31.09
N LYS A 57 -3.75 40.23 32.10
CA LYS A 57 -3.26 40.77 33.38
C LYS A 57 -3.10 39.69 34.46
N SER A 58 -3.28 38.42 34.11
CA SER A 58 -3.01 37.27 35.00
C SER A 58 -1.50 37.14 35.27
N LYS A 59 -1.15 36.49 36.39
CA LYS A 59 0.25 36.25 36.75
C LYS A 59 0.84 35.24 35.75
N LYS A 60 1.87 35.66 35.02
CA LYS A 60 2.67 34.74 34.20
C LYS A 60 3.42 33.78 35.12
N GLU A 61 3.34 32.49 34.84
CA GLU A 61 4.17 31.51 35.55
C GLU A 61 5.65 31.72 35.23
N ARG A 62 6.52 31.48 36.21
CA ARG A 62 7.98 31.54 35.99
C ARG A 62 8.36 30.36 35.09
N PHE A 63 9.31 30.54 34.17
CA PHE A 63 9.80 29.46 33.29
C PHE A 63 10.29 28.21 34.04
N ASN A 64 10.63 28.35 35.33
CA ASN A 64 11.02 27.25 36.21
C ASN A 64 9.84 26.40 36.73
N SER A 65 8.58 26.80 36.51
CA SER A 65 7.38 25.97 36.81
C SER A 65 7.14 24.90 35.75
N ILE A 66 7.74 25.03 34.57
CA ILE A 66 7.68 24.03 33.52
C ILE A 66 8.48 22.82 34.00
N ASN A 67 7.78 21.71 34.27
CA ASN A 67 8.41 20.44 34.60
C ASN A 67 9.35 20.03 33.46
N LYS A 68 10.66 20.16 33.70
CA LYS A 68 11.72 19.71 32.78
C LYS A 68 11.86 18.19 32.90
N THR A 69 10.86 17.44 32.45
CA THR A 69 11.03 16.00 32.29
C THR A 69 12.16 15.77 31.28
N LYS A 70 13.06 14.83 31.56
CA LYS A 70 13.95 14.28 30.53
C LYS A 70 12.99 13.77 29.45
N GLY A 71 12.93 14.44 28.29
CA GLY A 71 11.94 14.12 27.25
C GLY A 71 11.91 12.63 26.96
N ILE A 72 10.78 12.11 26.49
CA ILE A 72 10.56 10.68 26.21
C ILE A 72 11.50 10.21 25.09
N ARG A 73 12.78 10.06 25.42
CA ARG A 73 13.82 9.56 24.54
C ARG A 73 13.81 8.05 24.67
N LEU A 74 13.45 7.40 23.57
CA LEU A 74 13.56 5.95 23.48
C LEU A 74 15.03 5.53 23.66
N ASN A 75 15.25 4.48 24.44
CA ASN A 75 16.54 3.81 24.55
C ASN A 75 17.02 3.33 23.18
N PHE A 76 18.33 3.14 23.03
CA PHE A 76 18.94 2.71 21.77
C PHE A 76 18.33 1.40 21.23
N GLU A 77 18.15 0.40 22.10
CA GLU A 77 17.54 -0.88 21.76
C GLU A 77 16.13 -0.72 21.16
N LYS A 78 15.30 0.13 21.77
CA LYS A 78 13.95 0.43 21.27
C LYS A 78 13.98 1.09 19.90
N LYS A 79 14.97 1.94 19.63
CA LYS A 79 15.15 2.56 18.30
C LYS A 79 15.63 1.55 17.26
N ALA A 80 16.50 0.63 17.65
CA ALA A 80 16.98 -0.43 16.77
C ALA A 80 15.84 -1.38 16.39
N ALA A 81 15.03 -1.82 17.36
CA ALA A 81 13.85 -2.64 17.13
C ALA A 81 12.86 -1.96 16.16
N LEU A 82 12.53 -0.70 16.41
CA LEU A 82 11.63 0.08 15.53
C LEU A 82 12.18 0.17 14.09
N ARG A 83 13.50 0.32 13.94
CA ARG A 83 14.12 0.39 12.61
C ARG A 83 14.00 -0.93 11.85
N ILE A 84 14.19 -2.06 12.55
CA ILE A 84 14.05 -3.40 11.98
C ILE A 84 12.59 -3.65 11.57
N GLU A 85 11.63 -3.32 12.44
CA GLU A 85 10.20 -3.46 12.14
C GLU A 85 9.80 -2.62 10.91
N LEU A 86 10.23 -1.36 10.85
CA LEU A 86 9.96 -0.50 9.70
C LEU A 86 10.56 -1.06 8.41
N GLN A 87 11.77 -1.64 8.47
CA GLN A 87 12.39 -2.27 7.32
C GLN A 87 11.60 -3.51 6.86
N ASN A 88 11.15 -4.34 7.80
CA ASN A 88 10.35 -5.53 7.51
C ASN A 88 9.01 -5.16 6.87
N VAL A 89 8.32 -4.16 7.41
CA VAL A 89 7.05 -3.65 6.85
C VAL A 89 7.23 -3.11 5.43
N LYS A 90 8.31 -2.34 5.19
CA LYS A 90 8.63 -1.83 3.85
C LYS A 90 8.91 -2.96 2.86
N ASN A 91 9.70 -3.94 3.27
CA ASN A 91 10.03 -5.10 2.43
C ASN A 91 8.77 -5.89 2.06
N LEU A 92 7.90 -6.14 3.03
CA LEU A 92 6.63 -6.83 2.79
C LEU A 92 5.72 -6.03 1.84
N SER A 93 5.62 -4.71 2.04
CA SER A 93 4.85 -3.83 1.16
C SER A 93 5.39 -3.85 -0.29
N HIS A 94 6.71 -3.76 -0.46
CA HIS A 94 7.34 -3.86 -1.77
C HIS A 94 7.10 -5.22 -2.43
N GLN A 95 7.19 -6.33 -1.68
CA GLN A 95 6.90 -7.66 -2.20
C GLN A 95 5.47 -7.75 -2.74
N LEU A 96 4.47 -7.25 -1.99
CA LEU A 96 3.07 -7.24 -2.43
C LEU A 96 2.87 -6.39 -3.69
N GLN A 97 3.48 -5.20 -3.75
CA GLN A 97 3.39 -4.34 -4.93
C GLN A 97 4.03 -4.99 -6.16
N ASN A 98 5.19 -5.64 -6.00
CA ASN A 98 5.87 -6.32 -7.09
C ASN A 98 5.05 -7.51 -7.61
N GLN A 99 4.47 -8.32 -6.72
CA GLN A 99 3.56 -9.41 -7.12
C GLN A 99 2.34 -8.90 -7.89
N GLN A 100 1.78 -7.75 -7.52
CA GLN A 100 0.67 -7.15 -8.27
C GLN A 100 1.11 -6.68 -9.66
N LYS A 101 2.25 -6.00 -9.76
CA LYS A 101 2.82 -5.54 -11.03
C LYS A 101 3.11 -6.70 -11.98
N GLU A 102 3.76 -7.76 -11.49
CA GLU A 102 4.08 -8.95 -12.27
C GLU A 102 2.80 -9.62 -12.81
N LYS A 103 1.74 -9.72 -11.99
CA LYS A 103 0.44 -10.24 -12.43
C LYS A 103 -0.20 -9.38 -13.53
N GLU A 104 -0.10 -8.06 -13.42
CA GLU A 104 -0.60 -7.14 -14.46
C GLU A 104 0.19 -7.21 -15.75
N GLU A 105 1.52 -7.31 -15.66
CA GLU A 105 2.42 -7.46 -16.81
C GLU A 105 2.16 -8.77 -17.54
N ALA A 106 2.05 -9.88 -16.82
CA ALA A 106 1.68 -11.18 -17.39
C ALA A 106 0.30 -11.13 -18.07
N ARG A 107 -0.68 -10.40 -17.50
CA ARG A 107 -1.99 -10.21 -18.14
C ARG A 107 -1.88 -9.39 -19.42
N LYS A 108 -1.07 -8.33 -19.43
CA LYS A 108 -0.81 -7.49 -20.61
C LYS A 108 -0.09 -8.29 -21.71
N GLU A 109 0.87 -9.13 -21.35
CA GLU A 109 1.57 -10.02 -22.29
C GLU A 109 0.61 -11.01 -22.94
N LYS A 110 -0.19 -11.73 -22.14
CA LYS A 110 -1.21 -12.64 -22.67
C LYS A 110 -2.19 -11.94 -23.60
N ARG A 111 -2.62 -10.72 -23.27
CA ARG A 111 -3.50 -9.93 -24.14
C ARG A 111 -2.79 -9.57 -25.46
N ARG A 112 -1.52 -9.14 -25.41
CA ARG A 112 -0.73 -8.82 -26.60
C ARG A 112 -0.54 -10.04 -27.50
N GLU A 113 -0.24 -11.19 -26.91
CA GLU A 113 -0.11 -12.45 -27.64
C GLU A 113 -1.44 -12.90 -28.27
N ASN A 114 -2.54 -12.84 -27.51
CA ASN A 114 -3.86 -13.17 -28.02
C ASN A 114 -4.26 -12.25 -29.19
N LEU A 115 -3.98 -10.95 -29.09
CA LEU A 115 -4.24 -10.01 -30.19
C LEU A 115 -3.45 -10.39 -31.45
N LYS A 116 -2.14 -10.64 -31.31
CA LYS A 116 -1.30 -11.11 -32.44
C LYS A 116 -1.84 -12.39 -33.04
N ARG A 117 -2.19 -13.38 -32.21
CA ARG A 117 -2.76 -14.65 -32.67
C ARG A 117 -4.09 -14.45 -33.38
N THR A 118 -4.94 -13.55 -32.90
CA THR A 118 -6.22 -13.23 -33.57
C THR A 118 -6.00 -12.53 -34.90
N GLU A 119 -5.01 -11.63 -35.01
CA GLU A 119 -4.65 -10.98 -36.27
C GLU A 119 -4.10 -11.98 -37.29
N GLU A 120 -3.21 -12.88 -36.87
CA GLU A 120 -2.69 -13.95 -37.70
C GLU A 120 -3.79 -14.92 -38.14
N ASN A 121 -4.66 -15.34 -37.21
CA ASN A 121 -5.79 -16.20 -37.52
C ASN A 121 -6.76 -15.52 -38.49
N LYS A 122 -7.03 -14.22 -38.30
CA LYS A 122 -7.86 -13.43 -39.21
C LYS A 122 -7.26 -13.42 -40.62
N ARG A 123 -5.94 -13.17 -40.74
CA ARG A 123 -5.22 -13.24 -42.03
C ARG A 123 -5.26 -14.63 -42.65
N LYS A 124 -5.09 -15.69 -41.85
CA LYS A 124 -5.15 -17.09 -42.33
C LYS A 124 -6.55 -17.52 -42.75
N SER A 125 -7.58 -17.10 -42.01
CA SER A 125 -8.99 -17.38 -42.31
C SER A 125 -9.52 -16.57 -43.49
N GLU A 126 -8.81 -15.51 -43.87
CA GLU A 126 -9.20 -14.68 -44.99
C GLU A 126 -8.92 -15.38 -46.32
N ILE A 127 -9.96 -16.00 -46.86
CA ILE A 127 -9.92 -16.62 -48.18
C ILE A 127 -10.11 -15.52 -49.22
N VAL A 128 -9.04 -15.18 -49.94
CA VAL A 128 -9.03 -14.14 -50.98
C VAL A 128 -9.08 -14.76 -52.37
N GLN A 129 -9.84 -14.12 -53.26
CA GLN A 129 -9.81 -14.45 -54.69
C GLN A 129 -8.82 -13.52 -55.41
N VAL A 130 -7.77 -14.09 -56.01
CA VAL A 130 -6.79 -13.31 -56.78
C VAL A 130 -7.42 -12.84 -58.10
N ILE A 131 -7.47 -11.52 -58.30
CA ILE A 131 -8.01 -10.91 -59.52
C ILE A 131 -6.85 -10.62 -60.48
N THR A 132 -6.68 -11.45 -61.50
CA THR A 132 -5.62 -11.29 -62.51
C THR A 132 -5.93 -10.17 -63.51
N ASN A 133 -7.21 -9.93 -63.83
CA ASN A 133 -7.63 -8.92 -64.81
C ASN A 133 -8.42 -7.78 -64.17
N THR A 134 -7.80 -6.60 -64.11
CA THR A 134 -8.39 -5.38 -63.50
C THR A 134 -9.54 -4.78 -64.32
N LYS A 135 -9.67 -5.10 -65.62
CA LYS A 135 -10.80 -4.63 -66.44
C LYS A 135 -12.14 -5.17 -65.94
N LYS A 136 -12.15 -6.32 -65.24
CA LYS A 136 -13.37 -6.89 -64.65
C LYS A 136 -13.96 -5.97 -63.57
N LEU A 137 -13.14 -5.48 -62.64
CA LEU A 137 -13.59 -4.53 -61.59
C LEU A 137 -14.12 -3.23 -62.19
N LYS A 138 -13.48 -2.72 -63.25
CA LYS A 138 -13.90 -1.49 -63.94
C LYS A 138 -15.26 -1.62 -64.64
N ARG A 139 -15.67 -2.83 -64.99
CA ARG A 139 -16.97 -3.12 -65.64
C ARG A 139 -18.11 -3.37 -64.63
N MET A 140 -17.81 -3.54 -63.35
CA MET A 140 -18.81 -3.83 -62.33
C MET A 140 -19.63 -2.60 -61.92
N LYS A 141 -20.85 -2.83 -61.44
CA LYS A 141 -21.74 -1.76 -60.97
C LYS A 141 -21.22 -1.18 -59.65
N LYS A 142 -21.36 0.13 -59.46
CA LYS A 142 -20.90 0.85 -58.25
C LYS A 142 -21.45 0.27 -56.93
N LYS A 143 -22.64 -0.37 -56.95
CA LYS A 143 -23.20 -1.06 -55.77
C LYS A 143 -22.42 -2.34 -55.42
N GLN A 144 -21.97 -3.12 -56.41
CA GLN A 144 -21.20 -4.34 -56.18
C GLN A 144 -19.80 -4.04 -55.63
N LEU A 145 -19.17 -2.97 -56.12
CA LEU A 145 -17.87 -2.52 -55.64
C LEU A 145 -17.83 -2.16 -54.15
N ARG A 146 -18.99 -1.87 -53.52
CA ARG A 146 -19.08 -1.55 -52.08
C ARG A 146 -18.88 -2.78 -51.19
N PHE A 147 -19.14 -3.98 -51.71
CA PHE A 147 -18.99 -5.24 -50.96
C PHE A 147 -17.59 -5.85 -51.10
N ILE A 148 -16.74 -5.28 -51.96
CA ILE A 148 -15.40 -5.80 -52.22
C ILE A 148 -14.41 -5.09 -51.31
N GLU A 149 -13.79 -5.83 -50.40
CA GLU A 149 -12.58 -5.40 -49.71
C GLU A 149 -11.35 -5.79 -50.53
N LYS A 150 -10.39 -4.87 -50.66
CA LYS A 150 -9.13 -5.15 -51.36
C LYS A 150 -8.09 -5.56 -50.34
N ARG A 151 -7.45 -6.71 -50.57
CA ARG A 151 -6.31 -7.20 -49.79
C ARG A 151 -5.11 -7.37 -50.71
N ASP A 152 -3.95 -6.96 -50.22
CA ASP A 152 -2.71 -7.07 -50.97
C ASP A 152 -2.10 -8.46 -50.76
N THR A 153 -1.97 -9.22 -51.85
CA THR A 153 -1.36 -10.55 -51.88
C THR A 153 -0.05 -10.57 -52.67
N SER A 154 0.44 -9.41 -53.12
CA SER A 154 1.64 -9.29 -53.96
C SER A 154 2.88 -9.91 -53.31
N GLN A 155 3.02 -9.79 -51.99
CA GLN A 155 4.13 -10.37 -51.24
C GLN A 155 4.15 -11.90 -51.31
N ILE A 156 2.99 -12.57 -51.20
CA ILE A 156 2.88 -14.03 -51.28
C ILE A 156 3.20 -14.51 -52.70
N ILE A 157 2.72 -13.78 -53.71
CA ILE A 157 2.97 -14.10 -55.12
C ILE A 157 4.46 -13.96 -55.44
N ASN A 158 5.12 -12.91 -54.95
CA ASN A 158 6.56 -12.69 -55.16
C ASN A 158 7.43 -13.71 -54.42
N ALA A 159 7.04 -14.15 -53.22
CA ALA A 159 7.78 -15.15 -52.44
C ALA A 159 7.69 -16.56 -53.04
N ASN A 160 6.63 -16.86 -53.79
CA ASN A 160 6.43 -18.15 -54.45
C ASN A 160 6.95 -18.19 -55.89
N LYS A 161 7.53 -17.09 -56.39
CA LYS A 161 8.07 -16.95 -57.74
C LYS A 161 9.57 -17.16 -57.72
#